data_AF-A0A2U9IHW6-F1
#
_entry.id   AF-A0A2U9IHW6-F1
#
_cell.length_a   1.000
_cell.length_b   1.000
_cell.length_c   1.000
_cell.angle_alpha   90.00
_cell.angle_beta   90.00
_cell.angle_gamma   90.00
#
_symmetry.space_group_name_H-M   'P 1'
#
loop_
_entity.id
_entity.type
_entity.pdbx_description
1 polymer ?
#
loop_
_entity_poly.entity_id
_entity_poly.type
_entity_poly.pdbx_seq_one_letter_code
_entity_poly.pdbx_strand_id
1 'polypeptide(L)'
;MSYNNPNLPNNQNNYQKDREALSKIRLYALLQIVTIIIGIVGSIALIATIIPTLLLSSAVPSNLVVLLTPIIGILIGLTILLLIISIVSILQLRKGYGILKTLSSDFSPPFTGTTLILIAIPLIILGLIVLALTIVPIIPLIVKHPHTVPSNILPSIALGLIIIVIAGIMALIGDILYSIVGSFNLSKRYGEEGFKTAGYLFIIALVLSLFNSLSQIFVFISSILYFIGIILIYTSAGNVLKRLQ
;
A
#
# COMPACT_ATOMS: atom_id res chain seq x y z
N MET A 1 28.22 -5.78 28.05
CA MET A 1 28.01 -7.19 27.64
C MET A 1 28.06 -7.23 26.13
N SER A 2 29.16 -7.75 25.56
CA SER A 2 29.36 -7.84 24.12
C SER A 2 28.53 -9.00 23.57
N TYR A 3 27.47 -8.70 22.82
CA TYR A 3 26.72 -9.70 22.08
C TYR A 3 27.56 -10.13 20.87
N ASN A 4 28.36 -11.20 21.03
CA ASN A 4 28.87 -11.99 19.91
C ASN A 4 27.66 -12.67 19.25
N ASN A 5 26.96 -11.95 18.38
CA ASN A 5 25.95 -12.55 17.51
C ASN A 5 26.69 -13.21 16.34
N PRO A 6 26.70 -14.56 16.20
CA PRO A 6 27.47 -15.28 15.18
C PRO A 6 27.04 -14.96 13.73
N ASN A 7 26.04 -14.10 13.54
CA ASN A 7 25.48 -13.71 12.25
C ASN A 7 25.96 -12.33 11.74
N LEU A 8 26.84 -11.62 12.46
CA LEU A 8 27.38 -10.34 11.99
C LEU A 8 28.55 -10.58 11.00
N PRO A 9 28.49 -10.05 9.77
CA PRO A 9 29.49 -10.34 8.74
C PRO A 9 30.86 -9.76 9.12
N ASN A 10 31.91 -10.58 9.09
CA ASN A 10 33.29 -10.21 9.45
C ASN A 10 34.02 -9.30 8.42
N ASN A 11 33.28 -8.49 7.64
CA ASN A 11 33.82 -7.66 6.55
C ASN A 11 33.24 -6.25 6.60
N GLN A 12 34.10 -5.22 6.74
CA GLN A 12 33.72 -3.80 6.78
C GLN A 12 32.85 -3.36 5.61
N ASN A 13 33.07 -3.89 4.41
CA ASN A 13 32.25 -3.59 3.23
C ASN A 13 30.81 -4.11 3.36
N ASN A 14 30.60 -5.21 4.10
CA ASN A 14 29.27 -5.76 4.33
C ASN A 14 28.50 -4.91 5.37
N TYR A 15 29.18 -4.41 6.40
CA TYR A 15 28.59 -3.50 7.39
C TYR A 15 28.04 -2.22 6.74
N GLN A 16 28.81 -1.61 5.84
CA GLN A 16 28.35 -0.40 5.13
C GLN A 16 27.11 -0.67 4.28
N LYS A 17 27.09 -1.79 3.55
CA LYS A 17 25.93 -2.20 2.74
C LYS A 17 24.71 -2.52 3.60
N ASP A 18 24.88 -3.21 4.71
CA ASP A 18 23.80 -3.50 5.67
C ASP A 18 23.21 -2.21 6.24
N ARG A 19 24.08 -1.24 6.62
CA ARG A 19 23.65 0.08 7.09
C ARG A 19 22.89 0.86 6.02
N GLU A 20 23.40 0.89 4.80
CA GLU A 20 22.72 1.58 3.69
C GLU A 20 21.35 0.96 3.40
N ALA A 21 21.27 -0.37 3.35
CA ALA A 21 20.02 -1.08 3.14
C ALA A 21 18.99 -0.80 4.23
N LEU A 22 19.39 -0.90 5.50
CA LEU A 22 18.51 -0.64 6.64
C LEU A 22 18.03 0.82 6.69
N SER A 23 18.88 1.77 6.29
CA SER A 23 18.47 3.17 6.16
C SER A 23 17.34 3.34 5.14
N LYS A 24 17.43 2.65 3.98
CA LYS A 24 16.38 2.69 2.95
C LYS A 24 15.09 1.99 3.40
N ILE A 25 15.19 0.86 4.10
CA ILE A 25 14.03 0.16 4.67
C ILE A 25 13.34 1.02 5.74
N ARG A 26 14.12 1.69 6.59
CA ARG A 26 13.60 2.63 7.58
C ARG A 26 12.91 3.83 6.93
N LEU A 27 13.49 4.36 5.85
CA LEU A 27 12.89 5.45 5.09
C LEU A 27 11.56 5.02 4.45
N TYR A 28 11.48 3.82 3.87
CA TYR A 28 10.21 3.24 3.41
C TYR A 28 9.16 3.24 4.51
N ALA A 29 9.48 2.70 5.68
CA ALA A 29 8.53 2.59 6.78
C ALA A 29 8.07 3.97 7.27
N LEU A 30 8.98 4.94 7.35
CA LEU A 30 8.64 6.32 7.70
C LEU A 30 7.68 6.95 6.68
N LEU A 31 7.95 6.80 5.39
CA LEU A 31 7.08 7.35 4.34
C LEU A 31 5.69 6.70 4.35
N GLN A 32 5.61 5.40 4.63
CA GLN A 32 4.32 4.70 4.79
C GLN A 32 3.56 5.18 6.03
N ILE A 33 4.23 5.37 7.17
CA ILE A 33 3.63 5.94 8.39
C ILE A 33 3.04 7.33 8.09
N VAL A 34 3.81 8.20 7.43
CA VAL A 34 3.35 9.54 7.03
C VAL A 34 2.14 9.45 6.09
N THR A 35 2.18 8.55 5.10
CA THR A 35 1.07 8.33 4.16
C THR A 35 -0.20 7.92 4.89
N ILE A 36 -0.10 6.99 5.85
CA ILE A 36 -1.24 6.52 6.65
C ILE A 36 -1.80 7.65 7.52
N ILE A 37 -0.94 8.42 8.20
CA ILE A 37 -1.37 9.54 9.06
C ILE A 37 -2.08 10.62 8.23
N ILE A 38 -1.51 11.03 7.09
CA ILE A 38 -2.14 12.02 6.20
C ILE A 38 -3.48 11.48 5.69
N GLY A 39 -3.55 10.19 5.34
CA GLY A 39 -4.80 9.54 4.92
C GLY A 39 -5.88 9.57 6.00
N ILE A 40 -5.53 9.28 7.26
CA ILE A 40 -6.46 9.33 8.40
C ILE A 40 -6.94 10.76 8.64
N VAL A 41 -6.02 11.72 8.73
CA VAL A 41 -6.35 13.14 8.95
C VAL A 41 -7.24 13.68 7.83
N GLY A 42 -6.90 13.36 6.57
CA GLY A 42 -7.70 13.73 5.41
C GLY A 42 -9.11 13.12 5.45
N SER A 43 -9.22 11.86 5.85
CA SER A 43 -10.53 11.18 5.99
C SER A 43 -11.39 11.82 7.09
N ILE A 44 -10.80 12.16 8.24
CA ILE A 44 -11.50 12.84 9.34
C ILE A 44 -11.97 14.24 8.90
N ALA A 45 -11.09 15.03 8.26
CA ALA A 45 -11.43 16.36 7.75
C ALA A 45 -12.57 16.30 6.72
N LEU A 46 -12.61 15.25 5.89
CA LEU A 46 -13.68 15.02 4.94
C LEU A 46 -15.01 14.70 5.63
N ILE A 47 -15.01 13.78 6.60
CA ILE A 47 -16.23 13.43 7.35
C ILE A 47 -16.77 14.68 8.07
N ALA A 48 -15.89 15.48 8.67
CA ALA A 48 -16.24 16.70 9.37
C ALA A 48 -16.82 17.79 8.45
N THR A 49 -16.48 17.81 7.16
CA THR A 49 -17.01 18.79 6.20
C THR A 49 -18.28 18.31 5.51
N ILE A 50 -18.38 17.02 5.19
CA ILE A 50 -19.52 16.46 4.45
C ILE A 50 -20.75 16.29 5.34
N ILE A 51 -20.60 15.79 6.58
CA ILE A 51 -21.75 15.49 7.47
C ILE A 51 -22.58 16.75 7.78
N PRO A 52 -21.99 17.88 8.21
CA PRO A 52 -22.78 19.09 8.47
C PRO A 52 -23.46 19.62 7.21
N THR A 53 -22.79 19.53 6.06
CA THR A 53 -23.32 19.97 4.77
C THR A 53 -24.55 19.16 4.35
N LEU A 54 -24.58 17.85 4.65
CA LEU A 54 -25.74 16.99 4.43
C LEU A 54 -26.86 17.20 5.46
N LEU A 55 -26.51 17.42 6.73
CA LEU A 55 -27.49 17.62 7.82
C LEU A 55 -28.20 18.98 7.77
N LEU A 56 -27.55 20.00 7.19
CA LEU A 56 -28.10 21.36 7.06
C LEU A 56 -28.97 21.54 5.81
N SER A 57 -28.96 20.62 4.84
CA SER A 57 -29.84 20.69 3.66
C SER A 57 -31.15 19.94 3.90
N SER A 58 -32.20 20.65 4.33
CA SER A 58 -33.55 20.10 4.46
C SER A 58 -34.26 19.85 3.12
N ALA A 59 -33.68 20.33 2.02
CA ALA A 59 -34.05 19.99 0.66
C ALA A 59 -32.78 19.58 -0.09
N VAL A 60 -32.72 18.36 -0.63
CA VAL A 60 -31.62 17.87 -1.48
C VAL A 60 -31.58 18.77 -2.71
N PRO A 61 -30.67 19.76 -2.80
CA PRO A 61 -30.68 20.67 -3.94
C PRO A 61 -30.15 19.89 -5.13
N SER A 62 -30.70 20.13 -6.32
CA SER A 62 -30.11 19.73 -7.61
C SER A 62 -28.65 20.20 -7.78
N ASN A 63 -28.17 21.07 -6.88
CA ASN A 63 -26.84 21.67 -6.85
C ASN A 63 -25.88 21.02 -5.85
N LEU A 64 -26.24 19.88 -5.23
CA LEU A 64 -25.31 19.11 -4.37
C LEU A 64 -24.01 18.78 -5.10
N VAL A 65 -24.08 18.51 -6.40
CA VAL A 65 -22.91 18.30 -7.25
C VAL A 65 -22.03 19.55 -7.25
N VAL A 66 -22.59 20.75 -7.47
CA VAL A 66 -21.86 22.02 -7.53
C VAL A 66 -21.19 22.36 -6.21
N LEU A 67 -21.84 22.08 -5.08
CA LEU A 67 -21.31 22.30 -3.73
C LEU A 67 -20.16 21.34 -3.40
N LEU A 68 -20.23 20.09 -3.89
CA LEU A 68 -19.23 19.05 -3.65
C LEU A 68 -18.06 19.08 -4.65
N THR A 69 -18.21 19.70 -5.82
CA THR A 69 -17.16 19.83 -6.85
C THR A 69 -15.79 20.28 -6.30
N PRO A 70 -15.68 21.36 -5.48
CA PRO A 70 -14.38 21.77 -4.95
C PRO A 70 -13.77 20.73 -3.99
N ILE A 71 -14.61 20.06 -3.20
CA ILE A 71 -14.19 19.00 -2.27
C ILE A 71 -13.66 17.80 -3.05
N ILE A 72 -14.32 17.42 -4.15
CA ILE A 72 -13.89 16.36 -5.05
C ILE A 72 -12.53 16.68 -5.67
N GLY A 73 -12.31 17.92 -6.12
CA GLY A 73 -11.02 18.34 -6.67
C GLY A 73 -9.86 18.21 -5.66
N ILE A 74 -10.08 18.64 -4.42
CA ILE A 74 -9.11 18.50 -3.32
C ILE A 74 -8.82 17.02 -3.03
N LEU A 75 -9.85 16.16 -3.05
CA LEU A 75 -9.70 14.72 -2.81
C LEU A 75 -8.87 14.02 -3.87
N ILE A 76 -9.10 14.35 -5.14
CA ILE A 76 -8.32 13.80 -6.25
C ILE A 76 -6.85 14.21 -6.08
N GLY A 77 -6.59 15.49 -5.80
CA GLY A 77 -5.24 16.00 -5.56
C GLY A 77 -4.53 15.29 -4.39
N LEU A 78 -5.22 15.13 -3.26
CA LEU A 78 -4.70 14.45 -2.09
C LEU A 78 -4.42 12.96 -2.37
N THR A 79 -5.31 12.29 -3.09
CA THR A 79 -5.15 10.87 -3.44
C THR A 79 -3.93 10.65 -4.35
N ILE A 80 -3.73 11.53 -5.34
CA ILE A 80 -2.55 11.49 -6.21
C ILE A 80 -1.26 11.72 -5.40
N LEU A 81 -1.27 12.68 -4.48
CA LEU A 81 -0.12 12.95 -3.61
C LEU A 81 0.23 11.73 -2.75
N LEU A 82 -0.76 11.11 -2.10
CA LEU A 82 -0.56 9.90 -1.30
C LEU A 82 -0.05 8.73 -2.14
N LEU A 83 -0.55 8.58 -3.37
CA LEU A 83 -0.07 7.57 -4.31
C LEU A 83 1.40 7.77 -4.67
N ILE A 84 1.83 9.01 -4.95
CA ILE A 84 3.23 9.34 -5.26
C ILE A 84 4.14 8.99 -4.07
N ILE A 85 3.76 9.39 -2.85
CA ILE A 85 4.54 9.08 -1.64
C ILE A 85 4.63 7.56 -1.44
N SER A 86 3.54 6.84 -1.66
CA SER A 86 3.51 5.37 -1.57
C SER A 86 4.44 4.73 -2.60
N ILE A 87 4.44 5.16 -3.86
CA ILE A 87 5.37 4.67 -4.90
C ILE A 87 6.82 4.94 -4.50
N VAL A 88 7.13 6.16 -4.06
CA VAL A 88 8.49 6.53 -3.62
C VAL A 88 8.93 5.66 -2.45
N SER A 89 8.04 5.39 -1.49
CA SER A 89 8.34 4.50 -0.37
C SER A 89 8.72 3.09 -0.85
N ILE A 90 7.94 2.50 -1.76
CA ILE A 90 8.17 1.15 -2.27
C ILE A 90 9.47 1.09 -3.08
N LEU A 91 9.81 2.16 -3.81
CA LEU A 91 11.10 2.28 -4.48
C LEU A 91 12.27 2.27 -3.50
N GLN A 92 12.16 2.93 -2.35
CA GLN A 92 13.19 2.87 -1.31
C GLN A 92 13.31 1.46 -0.73
N LEU A 93 12.19 0.79 -0.49
CA LEU A 93 12.20 -0.60 -0.04
C LEU A 93 12.87 -1.54 -1.04
N ARG A 94 12.54 -1.39 -2.33
CA ARG A 94 13.17 -2.14 -3.42
C ARG A 94 14.68 -1.91 -3.47
N LYS A 95 15.14 -0.66 -3.31
CA LYS A 95 16.57 -0.34 -3.24
C LYS A 95 17.23 -0.99 -2.01
N GLY A 96 16.56 -0.97 -0.86
CA GLY A 96 17.02 -1.64 0.36
C GLY A 96 17.20 -3.15 0.17
N TYR A 97 16.15 -3.84 -0.28
CA TYR A 97 16.24 -5.27 -0.59
C TYR A 97 17.20 -5.59 -1.74
N GLY A 98 17.34 -4.70 -2.72
CA GLY A 98 18.32 -4.84 -3.80
C GLY A 98 19.76 -4.90 -3.28
N ILE A 99 20.10 -4.07 -2.30
CA ILE A 99 21.41 -4.13 -1.63
C ILE A 99 21.55 -5.43 -0.84
N LEU A 100 20.54 -5.80 -0.04
CA LEU A 100 20.59 -7.03 0.76
C LEU A 100 20.66 -8.30 -0.09
N LYS A 101 20.07 -8.28 -1.28
CA LYS A 101 20.16 -9.37 -2.27
C LYS A 101 21.60 -9.63 -2.72
N THR A 102 22.45 -8.60 -2.76
CA THR A 102 23.88 -8.79 -3.06
C THR A 102 24.65 -9.45 -1.93
N LEU A 103 24.09 -9.43 -0.71
CA LEU A 103 24.70 -9.99 0.49
C LEU A 103 24.15 -11.37 0.85
N SER A 104 22.90 -11.66 0.51
CA SER A 104 22.27 -12.96 0.69
C SER A 104 21.15 -13.18 -0.33
N SER A 105 21.12 -14.36 -0.93
CA SER A 105 20.09 -14.78 -1.88
C SER A 105 18.68 -14.82 -1.27
N ASP A 106 18.58 -14.93 0.07
CA ASP A 106 17.32 -14.89 0.83
C ASP A 106 16.51 -13.61 0.55
N PHE A 107 17.14 -12.51 0.11
CA PHE A 107 16.44 -11.25 -0.21
C PHE A 107 15.96 -11.16 -1.66
N SER A 108 16.15 -12.20 -2.48
CA SER A 108 15.63 -12.23 -3.85
C SER A 108 14.10 -12.20 -3.90
N PRO A 109 13.35 -13.00 -3.11
CA PRO A 109 11.89 -12.95 -3.14
C PRO A 109 11.31 -11.59 -2.70
N PRO A 110 11.74 -10.96 -1.59
CA PRO A 110 11.28 -9.61 -1.22
C PRO A 110 11.55 -8.56 -2.28
N PHE A 111 12.72 -8.63 -2.95
CA PHE A 111 13.04 -7.75 -4.06
C PHE A 111 12.09 -7.94 -5.26
N THR A 112 11.82 -9.19 -5.64
CA THR A 112 10.83 -9.52 -6.68
C THR A 112 9.45 -9.04 -6.27
N GLY A 113 9.06 -9.20 -5.01
CA GLY A 113 7.79 -8.72 -4.47
C GLY A 113 7.58 -7.22 -4.64
N THR A 114 8.58 -6.40 -4.28
CA THR A 114 8.51 -4.95 -4.52
C THR A 114 8.41 -4.60 -6.00
N THR A 115 9.04 -5.38 -6.88
CA THR A 115 8.97 -5.16 -8.34
C THR A 115 7.57 -5.50 -8.87
N LEU A 116 6.95 -6.58 -8.38
CA LEU A 116 5.57 -6.94 -8.74
C LEU A 116 4.59 -5.83 -8.36
N ILE A 117 4.71 -5.25 -7.17
CA ILE A 117 3.86 -4.13 -6.73
C ILE A 117 4.04 -2.91 -7.64
N LEU A 118 5.29 -2.54 -7.95
CA LEU A 118 5.57 -1.39 -8.80
C LEU A 118 5.02 -1.55 -10.22
N ILE A 119 4.92 -2.78 -10.73
CA ILE A 119 4.28 -3.09 -12.01
C ILE A 119 2.75 -3.15 -11.86
N ALA A 120 2.25 -3.71 -10.75
CA ALA A 120 0.81 -3.82 -10.50
C ALA A 120 0.13 -2.46 -10.41
N ILE A 121 0.76 -1.45 -9.79
CA ILE A 121 0.21 -0.09 -9.65
C ILE A 121 -0.22 0.52 -11.01
N PRO A 122 0.65 0.65 -12.03
CA PRO A 122 0.24 1.19 -13.33
C PRO A 122 -0.76 0.29 -14.06
N LEU A 123 -0.72 -1.04 -13.88
CA LEU A 123 -1.76 -1.92 -14.45
C LEU A 123 -3.14 -1.67 -13.82
N ILE A 124 -3.21 -1.48 -12.50
CA ILE A 124 -4.48 -1.12 -11.83
C ILE A 124 -4.99 0.21 -12.37
N ILE A 125 -4.13 1.23 -12.49
CA ILE A 125 -4.51 2.53 -13.04
C ILE A 125 -5.04 2.38 -14.47
N LEU A 126 -4.35 1.61 -15.32
CA LEU A 126 -4.77 1.34 -16.69
C LEU A 126 -6.13 0.64 -16.74
N GLY A 127 -6.33 -0.40 -15.91
CA GLY A 127 -7.61 -1.12 -15.81
C GLY A 127 -8.76 -0.20 -15.36
N LEU A 128 -8.51 0.68 -14.39
CA LEU A 128 -9.48 1.68 -13.94
C LEU A 128 -9.80 2.70 -15.03
N ILE A 129 -8.82 3.14 -15.82
CA ILE A 129 -9.04 4.04 -16.97
C ILE A 129 -9.93 3.35 -18.01
N VAL A 130 -9.65 2.10 -18.38
CA VAL A 130 -10.47 1.33 -19.33
C VAL A 130 -11.91 1.22 -18.85
N LEU A 131 -12.12 0.91 -17.57
CA LEU A 131 -13.46 0.86 -16.98
C LEU A 131 -14.13 2.23 -16.97
N ALA A 132 -13.43 3.30 -16.60
CA ALA A 132 -13.99 4.65 -16.58
C ALA A 132 -14.41 5.12 -17.98
N LEU A 133 -13.56 4.93 -18.99
CA LEU A 133 -13.86 5.26 -20.38
C LEU A 133 -15.03 4.46 -20.94
N THR A 134 -15.22 3.23 -20.46
CA THR A 134 -16.36 2.42 -20.85
C THR A 134 -17.63 2.88 -20.13
N ILE A 135 -17.61 3.01 -18.81
CA ILE A 135 -18.81 3.24 -17.98
C ILE A 135 -19.32 4.68 -18.07
N VAL A 136 -18.43 5.68 -18.01
CA VAL A 136 -18.83 7.11 -17.91
C VAL A 136 -19.75 7.56 -19.05
N PRO A 137 -19.49 7.23 -20.34
CA PRO A 137 -20.38 7.59 -21.44
C PRO A 137 -21.72 6.87 -21.42
N ILE A 138 -21.81 5.71 -20.77
CA ILE A 138 -23.00 4.86 -20.75
C ILE A 138 -24.01 5.31 -19.68
N ILE A 139 -23.55 5.92 -18.58
CA ILE A 139 -24.41 6.42 -17.50
C ILE A 139 -25.60 7.25 -18.03
N PRO A 140 -25.42 8.29 -18.87
CA PRO A 140 -26.55 9.06 -19.40
C PRO A 140 -27.45 8.27 -20.37
N LEU A 141 -26.91 7.24 -21.05
CA LEU A 141 -27.66 6.36 -21.95
C LEU A 141 -28.59 5.42 -21.16
N ILE A 142 -28.12 4.82 -20.08
CA ILE A 142 -28.93 3.95 -19.19
C ILE A 142 -30.04 4.76 -18.51
N VAL A 143 -29.74 5.98 -18.06
CA VAL A 143 -30.74 6.85 -17.42
C VAL A 143 -31.86 7.23 -18.39
N LYS A 144 -31.54 7.45 -19.67
CA LYS A 144 -32.53 7.82 -20.69
C LYS A 144 -33.23 6.62 -21.33
N HIS A 145 -32.54 5.49 -21.46
CA HIS A 145 -33.03 4.29 -22.15
C HIS A 145 -32.53 3.02 -21.42
N PRO A 146 -33.22 2.57 -20.35
CA PRO A 146 -32.74 1.50 -19.48
C PRO A 146 -32.63 0.12 -20.15
N HIS A 147 -33.17 -0.05 -21.36
CA HIS A 147 -33.19 -1.33 -22.08
C HIS A 147 -32.22 -1.40 -23.26
N THR A 148 -31.53 -0.31 -23.59
CA THR A 148 -30.54 -0.30 -24.68
C THR A 148 -29.14 -0.35 -24.09
N VAL A 149 -28.61 -1.56 -23.94
CA VAL A 149 -27.18 -1.78 -23.64
C VAL A 149 -26.46 -2.09 -24.95
N PRO A 150 -25.59 -1.20 -25.45
CA PRO A 150 -24.74 -1.49 -26.60
C PRO A 150 -23.95 -2.81 -26.44
N SER A 151 -23.95 -3.64 -27.49
CA SER A 151 -23.33 -4.97 -27.48
C SER A 151 -21.79 -4.95 -27.32
N ASN A 152 -21.15 -3.82 -27.60
CA ASN A 152 -19.72 -3.60 -27.47
C ASN A 152 -19.24 -3.29 -26.03
N ILE A 153 -20.17 -3.17 -25.07
CA ILE A 153 -19.84 -2.83 -23.67
C ILE A 153 -19.28 -4.04 -22.93
N LEU A 154 -19.88 -5.21 -23.15
CA LEU A 154 -19.53 -6.42 -22.40
C LEU A 154 -18.05 -6.84 -22.60
N PRO A 155 -17.50 -6.84 -23.83
CA PRO A 155 -16.08 -7.13 -24.03
C PRO A 155 -15.14 -6.11 -23.38
N SER A 156 -15.49 -4.81 -23.42
CA SER A 156 -14.68 -3.73 -22.85
C SER A 156 -14.63 -3.77 -21.32
N ILE A 157 -15.78 -4.06 -20.68
CA ILE A 157 -15.83 -4.28 -19.22
C ILE A 157 -15.03 -5.53 -18.86
N ALA A 158 -15.20 -6.63 -19.60
CA ALA A 158 -14.45 -7.86 -19.34
C ALA A 158 -12.94 -7.63 -19.43
N LEU A 159 -12.45 -6.91 -20.45
CA LEU A 159 -11.04 -6.54 -20.59
C LEU A 159 -10.54 -5.76 -19.36
N GLY A 160 -11.26 -4.70 -18.96
CA GLY A 160 -10.89 -3.88 -17.80
C GLY A 160 -10.82 -4.69 -16.51
N LEU A 161 -11.79 -5.57 -16.28
CA LEU A 161 -11.82 -6.47 -15.12
C LEU A 161 -10.66 -7.47 -15.13
N ILE A 162 -10.35 -8.08 -16.28
CA ILE A 162 -9.24 -9.04 -16.41
C ILE A 162 -7.91 -8.35 -16.05
N ILE A 163 -7.67 -7.14 -16.56
CA ILE A 163 -6.46 -6.37 -16.24
C ILE A 163 -6.36 -6.11 -14.73
N ILE A 164 -7.46 -5.69 -14.10
CA ILE A 164 -7.50 -5.43 -12.65
C ILE A 164 -7.27 -6.70 -11.84
N VAL A 165 -7.87 -7.83 -12.23
CA VAL A 165 -7.69 -9.12 -11.53
C VAL A 165 -6.24 -9.57 -11.60
N ILE A 166 -5.61 -9.53 -12.78
CA ILE A 166 -4.20 -9.89 -12.95
C ILE A 166 -3.31 -8.98 -12.08
N ALA A 167 -3.55 -7.67 -12.13
CA ALA A 167 -2.79 -6.71 -11.34
C ALA A 167 -3.01 -6.90 -9.83
N GLY A 168 -4.23 -7.23 -9.40
CA GLY A 168 -4.56 -7.54 -8.02
C GLY A 168 -3.85 -8.79 -7.51
N ILE A 169 -3.79 -9.85 -8.31
CA ILE A 169 -3.02 -11.07 -7.97
C ILE A 169 -1.52 -10.74 -7.87
N MET A 170 -0.97 -9.98 -8.81
CA MET A 170 0.42 -9.53 -8.75
C MET A 170 0.70 -8.70 -7.50
N ALA A 171 -0.22 -7.79 -7.14
CA ALA A 171 -0.10 -6.97 -5.94
C ALA A 171 -0.15 -7.83 -4.68
N LEU A 172 -1.07 -8.79 -4.60
CA LEU A 172 -1.19 -9.71 -3.46
C LEU A 172 0.09 -10.54 -3.26
N ILE A 173 0.58 -11.18 -4.33
CA ILE A 173 1.84 -11.94 -4.28
C ILE A 173 3.00 -11.01 -3.91
N GLY A 174 3.02 -9.82 -4.48
CA GLY A 174 4.02 -8.80 -4.19
C GLY A 174 4.07 -8.46 -2.70
N ASP A 175 2.90 -8.18 -2.11
CA ASP A 175 2.76 -7.82 -0.69
C ASP A 175 3.19 -8.95 0.24
N ILE A 176 2.81 -10.19 -0.06
CA ILE A 176 3.29 -11.36 0.70
C ILE A 176 4.83 -11.43 0.67
N LEU A 177 5.43 -11.29 -0.51
CA LEU A 177 6.87 -11.43 -0.68
C LEU A 177 7.65 -10.30 0.01
N TYR A 178 7.26 -9.04 -0.16
CA TYR A 178 8.04 -7.94 0.38
C TYR A 178 7.74 -7.65 1.86
N SER A 179 6.47 -7.79 2.29
CA SER A 179 6.05 -7.49 3.66
C SER A 179 6.32 -8.68 4.57
N ILE A 180 5.81 -9.86 4.24
CA ILE A 180 5.88 -11.03 5.14
C ILE A 180 7.25 -11.69 5.03
N VAL A 181 7.62 -12.19 3.84
CA VAL A 181 8.90 -12.88 3.64
C VAL A 181 10.07 -11.94 3.90
N GLY A 182 9.97 -10.69 3.48
CA GLY A 182 10.96 -9.65 3.77
C GLY A 182 11.21 -9.46 5.26
N SER A 183 10.14 -9.34 6.06
CA SER A 183 10.26 -9.16 7.51
C SER A 183 10.89 -10.37 8.21
N PHE A 184 10.53 -11.60 7.84
CA PHE A 184 11.18 -12.79 8.40
C PHE A 184 12.65 -12.89 8.04
N ASN A 185 13.02 -12.55 6.80
CA ASN A 185 14.41 -12.57 6.36
C ASN A 185 15.25 -11.48 7.05
N LEU A 186 14.68 -10.30 7.29
CA LEU A 186 15.30 -9.26 8.12
C LEU A 186 15.50 -9.73 9.56
N SER A 187 14.51 -10.39 10.15
CA SER A 187 14.66 -10.95 11.51
C SER A 187 15.75 -12.01 11.59
N LYS A 188 15.76 -12.96 10.64
CA LYS A 188 16.79 -14.01 10.56
C LYS A 188 18.20 -13.44 10.43
N ARG A 189 18.38 -12.40 9.60
CA ARG A 189 19.68 -11.77 9.35
C ARG A 189 20.18 -10.94 10.53
N TYR A 190 19.31 -10.14 11.15
CA TYR A 190 19.72 -9.15 12.16
C TYR A 190 19.40 -9.55 13.61
N GLY A 191 18.72 -10.68 13.82
CA GLY A 191 18.33 -11.17 15.14
C GLY A 191 17.37 -10.23 15.89
N GLU A 192 16.65 -9.36 15.19
CA GLU A 192 15.65 -8.48 15.80
C GLU A 192 14.26 -9.12 15.76
N GLU A 193 13.67 -9.28 16.94
CA GLU A 193 12.33 -9.85 17.09
C GLU A 193 11.24 -8.94 16.51
N GLY A 194 11.43 -7.62 16.55
CA GLY A 194 10.41 -6.68 16.04
C GLY A 194 10.12 -6.87 14.55
N PHE A 195 11.11 -7.29 13.74
CA PHE A 195 10.87 -7.70 12.36
C PHE A 195 10.02 -8.96 12.26
N LYS A 196 10.25 -9.96 13.13
CA LYS A 196 9.45 -11.19 13.16
C LYS A 196 8.01 -10.90 13.55
N THR A 197 7.81 -10.08 14.57
CA THR A 197 6.49 -9.64 15.04
C THR A 197 5.74 -8.86 13.94
N ALA A 198 6.42 -7.98 13.21
CA ALA A 198 5.83 -7.31 12.05
C ALA A 198 5.36 -8.31 10.98
N GLY A 199 6.16 -9.34 10.68
CA GLY A 199 5.78 -10.42 9.77
C GLY A 199 4.49 -11.14 10.18
N TYR A 200 4.33 -11.47 11.48
CA TYR A 200 3.08 -12.06 11.98
C TYR A 200 1.90 -11.09 11.88
N LEU A 201 2.08 -9.81 12.21
CA LEU A 201 1.02 -8.81 12.08
C LEU A 201 0.56 -8.65 10.62
N PHE A 202 1.49 -8.67 9.66
CA PHE A 202 1.15 -8.63 8.24
C PHE A 202 0.37 -9.86 7.79
N ILE A 203 0.71 -11.06 8.28
CA ILE A 203 -0.09 -12.27 8.00
C ILE A 203 -1.53 -12.10 8.53
N ILE A 204 -1.68 -11.69 9.79
CA ILE A 204 -3.00 -11.55 10.42
C ILE A 204 -3.81 -10.47 9.71
N ALA A 205 -3.19 -9.32 9.40
CA ALA A 205 -3.83 -8.25 8.63
C ALA A 205 -4.30 -8.75 7.27
N LEU A 206 -3.43 -9.43 6.52
CA LEU A 206 -3.77 -9.98 5.21
C LEU A 206 -4.94 -10.96 5.29
N VAL A 207 -4.92 -11.90 6.24
CA VAL A 207 -6.02 -12.86 6.43
C VAL A 207 -7.33 -12.14 6.76
N LEU A 208 -7.30 -11.17 7.69
CA LEU A 208 -8.49 -10.38 8.03
C LEU A 208 -9.03 -9.60 6.83
N SER A 209 -8.14 -9.05 6.00
CA SER A 209 -8.53 -8.32 4.79
C SER A 209 -9.25 -9.19 3.74
N LEU A 210 -9.04 -10.51 3.76
CA LEU A 210 -9.78 -11.42 2.86
C LEU A 210 -11.25 -11.57 3.28
N PHE A 211 -11.57 -11.34 4.55
CA PHE A 211 -12.93 -11.40 5.09
C PHE A 211 -13.68 -10.05 5.02
N ASN A 212 -13.15 -9.09 4.25
CA ASN A 212 -13.74 -7.75 4.08
C ASN A 212 -15.19 -7.77 3.58
N SER A 213 -15.64 -8.85 2.93
CA SER A 213 -17.03 -9.02 2.48
C SER A 213 -18.03 -9.24 3.62
N LEU A 214 -17.58 -9.65 4.81
CA LEU A 214 -18.47 -9.93 5.96
C LEU A 214 -18.74 -8.69 6.83
N SER A 215 -17.73 -7.87 7.08
CA SER A 215 -17.87 -6.70 7.94
C SER A 215 -16.76 -5.68 7.74
N GLN A 216 -17.14 -4.40 7.77
CA GLN A 216 -16.23 -3.26 7.73
C GLN A 216 -15.29 -3.21 8.96
N ILE A 217 -15.65 -3.89 10.06
CA ILE A 217 -14.79 -3.93 11.25
C ILE A 217 -13.48 -4.68 10.99
N PHE A 218 -13.49 -5.70 10.12
CA PHE A 218 -12.28 -6.45 9.77
C PHE A 218 -11.30 -5.61 8.96
N VAL A 219 -11.81 -4.74 8.07
CA VAL A 219 -10.98 -3.76 7.35
C VAL A 219 -10.25 -2.87 8.34
N PHE A 220 -10.98 -2.31 9.31
CA PHE A 220 -10.42 -1.38 10.29
C PHE A 220 -9.34 -2.05 11.16
N ILE A 221 -9.62 -3.24 11.70
CA ILE A 221 -8.65 -4.00 12.50
C ILE A 221 -7.42 -4.35 11.65
N SER A 222 -7.62 -4.84 10.43
CA SER A 222 -6.53 -5.15 9.49
C SER A 222 -5.63 -3.93 9.25
N SER A 223 -6.21 -2.75 9.00
CA SER A 223 -5.45 -1.51 8.78
C SER A 223 -4.63 -1.11 10.01
N ILE A 224 -5.18 -1.27 11.22
CA ILE A 224 -4.45 -0.98 12.47
C ILE A 224 -3.27 -1.94 12.61
N LEU A 225 -3.47 -3.25 12.41
CA LEU A 225 -2.41 -4.24 12.52
C LEU A 225 -1.31 -4.00 11.50
N TYR A 226 -1.67 -3.67 10.26
CA TYR A 226 -0.72 -3.29 9.22
C TYR A 226 0.09 -2.06 9.63
N PHE A 227 -0.57 -1.02 10.17
CA PHE A 227 0.11 0.18 10.66
C PHE A 227 1.11 -0.11 11.78
N ILE A 228 0.72 -0.93 12.77
CA ILE A 228 1.61 -1.37 13.85
C ILE A 228 2.80 -2.16 13.27
N GLY A 229 2.56 -3.03 12.29
CA GLY A 229 3.62 -3.76 11.58
C GLY A 229 4.66 -2.82 10.94
N ILE A 230 4.23 -1.76 10.27
CA ILE A 230 5.14 -0.76 9.68
C ILE A 230 5.92 0.00 10.77
N ILE A 231 5.28 0.34 11.89
CA ILE A 231 5.97 0.97 13.03
C ILE A 231 7.08 0.05 13.56
N LEU A 232 6.81 -1.25 13.70
CA LEU A 232 7.81 -2.23 14.13
C LEU A 232 8.97 -2.35 13.15
N ILE A 233 8.71 -2.30 11.84
CA ILE A 233 9.79 -2.26 10.83
C ILE A 233 10.66 -1.01 11.04
N TYR A 234 10.04 0.15 11.26
CA TYR A 234 10.75 1.41 11.49
C TYR A 234 11.63 1.36 12.75
N THR A 235 11.07 0.94 13.88
CA THR A 235 11.80 0.89 15.16
C THR A 235 12.88 -0.18 15.15
N SER A 236 12.59 -1.36 14.61
CA SER A 236 13.57 -2.46 14.50
C SER A 236 14.74 -2.07 13.61
N ALA A 237 14.49 -1.50 12.43
CA ALA A 237 15.56 -1.01 11.56
C ALA A 237 16.41 0.07 12.26
N GLY A 238 15.78 0.96 13.02
CA GLY A 238 16.48 1.94 13.87
C GLY A 238 17.37 1.31 14.93
N ASN A 239 16.90 0.27 15.62
CA ASN A 239 17.67 -0.46 16.63
C ASN A 239 18.88 -1.17 16.02
N VAL A 240 18.71 -1.85 14.88
CA VAL A 240 19.83 -2.48 14.18
C VAL A 240 20.86 -1.44 13.76
N LEU A 241 20.43 -0.31 13.18
CA LEU A 241 21.32 0.76 12.75
C LEU A 241 22.20 1.30 13.89
N LYS A 242 21.64 1.46 15.09
CA LYS A 242 22.40 1.89 16.28
C LYS A 242 23.48 0.90 16.69
N ARG A 243 23.28 -0.40 16.46
CA ARG A 243 24.28 -1.45 16.75
C ARG A 243 25.39 -1.54 15.68
N LEU A 244 25.15 -0.95 14.51
CA LEU A 244 26.12 -0.89 13.41
C LEU A 244 26.94 0.42 13.41
N GLN A 245 26.71 1.30 14.40
CA GLN A 245 27.48 2.52 14.65
C GLN A 245 28.52 2.26 15.72
#